data_AF-A0A8J3HP74-F1
#
_entry.id   AF-A0A8J3HP74-F1
#
_cell.length_a   1.000
_cell.length_b   1.000
_cell.length_c   1.000
_cell.angle_alpha   90.00
_cell.angle_beta   90.00
_cell.angle_gamma   90.00
#
_symmetry.space_group_name_H-M   'P 1'
#
loop_
_entity.id
_entity.type
_entity.pdbx_description
1 polymer ?
#
loop_
_entity_poly.entity_id
_entity_poly.type
_entity_poly.pdbx_seq_one_letter_code
_entity_poly.pdbx_strand_id
1 'polypeptide(L)'
;MELTIVLIILSIVFSNVLSLKNKYINKEKYQQTLKKLDLIEKAIESYAASHNRLPCPAIGELKASEKKFGLESTNLEDGNFKCRDLILFKQISHGTVPVRTLQLDDDFMFDGWSRRIGYSIDSNFSNPEYYLSSHNGSIKIVGGNNQVKTNHAMMVLVSHGKNGYCAWPHYGETQIYNSSTNDDKRVNCSNYQTGNHIFIQKPFSKQNPSDELSYFDDIVRYKMRWQFN
;
A
#
# COMPACT_ATOMS: atom_id res chain seq x y z
N MET A 1 -41.71 26.19 -27.48
CA MET A 1 -41.18 25.01 -28.20
C MET A 1 -39.67 25.11 -28.39
N GLU A 2 -39.10 26.29 -28.68
CA GLU A 2 -37.64 26.45 -28.88
C GLU A 2 -36.82 26.28 -27.60
N LEU A 3 -37.22 26.92 -26.49
CA LEU A 3 -36.49 26.85 -25.21
C LEU A 3 -36.50 25.45 -24.56
N THR A 4 -37.55 24.66 -24.80
CA THR A 4 -37.68 23.28 -24.30
C THR A 4 -36.73 22.32 -25.02
N ILE A 5 -36.53 22.49 -26.34
CA ILE A 5 -35.58 21.68 -27.10
C ILE A 5 -34.15 21.98 -26.65
N VAL A 6 -33.84 23.25 -26.40
CA VAL A 6 -32.52 23.67 -25.89
C VAL A 6 -32.20 23.03 -24.55
N LEU A 7 -33.15 23.00 -23.59
CA LEU A 7 -32.94 22.37 -22.28
C LEU A 7 -32.80 20.84 -22.35
N ILE A 8 -33.49 20.18 -23.28
CA ILE A 8 -33.35 18.74 -23.53
C ILE A 8 -31.98 18.43 -24.11
N ILE A 9 -31.51 19.21 -25.09
CA ILE A 9 -30.17 19.04 -25.66
C ILE A 9 -29.09 19.30 -24.60
N LEU A 10 -29.24 20.36 -23.79
CA LEU A 10 -28.29 20.66 -22.70
C LEU A 10 -28.23 19.53 -21.67
N SER A 11 -29.36 18.94 -21.27
CA SER A 11 -29.37 17.85 -20.28
C SER A 11 -28.71 16.56 -20.82
N ILE A 12 -28.85 16.26 -22.11
CA ILE A 12 -28.16 15.14 -22.77
C ILE A 12 -26.64 15.40 -22.88
N VAL A 13 -26.23 16.64 -23.14
CA VAL A 13 -24.81 17.00 -23.19
C VAL A 13 -24.18 16.92 -21.79
N PHE A 14 -24.86 17.43 -20.76
CA PHE A 14 -24.37 17.41 -19.38
C PHE A 14 -24.24 15.99 -18.78
N SER A 15 -25.14 15.07 -19.14
CA SER A 15 -25.08 13.68 -18.64
C SER A 15 -23.83 12.93 -19.14
N ASN A 16 -23.41 13.20 -20.38
CA ASN A 16 -22.21 12.59 -20.97
C ASN A 16 -20.89 13.15 -20.41
N VAL A 17 -20.87 14.42 -19.97
CA VAL A 17 -19.67 15.08 -19.39
C VAL A 17 -19.28 14.46 -18.04
N LEU A 18 -20.25 14.00 -17.24
CA LEU A 18 -20.01 13.47 -15.89
C LEU A 18 -19.21 12.15 -15.91
N SER A 19 -19.48 11.28 -16.88
CA SER A 19 -18.81 9.99 -17.05
C SER A 19 -17.34 10.12 -17.45
N LEU A 20 -17.01 11.13 -18.26
CA LEU A 20 -15.63 11.45 -18.64
C LEU A 20 -14.84 12.01 -17.46
N LYS A 21 -15.46 12.88 -16.65
CA LYS A 21 -14.85 13.46 -15.44
C LYS A 21 -14.38 12.38 -14.46
N ASN A 22 -15.18 11.33 -14.24
CA ASN A 22 -14.82 10.24 -13.32
C ASN A 22 -13.61 9.42 -13.80
N LYS A 23 -13.46 9.19 -15.11
CA LYS A 23 -12.29 8.49 -15.67
C LYS A 23 -11.02 9.34 -15.53
N TYR A 24 -11.14 10.66 -15.77
CA TYR A 24 -10.01 11.58 -15.63
C TYR A 24 -9.53 11.70 -14.18
N ILE A 25 -10.46 11.86 -13.22
CA ILE A 25 -10.13 11.92 -11.79
C ILE A 25 -9.43 10.64 -11.32
N ASN A 26 -9.92 9.46 -11.72
CA ASN A 26 -9.27 8.20 -11.32
C ASN A 26 -7.87 8.04 -11.93
N LYS A 27 -7.67 8.52 -13.17
CA LYS A 27 -6.34 8.56 -13.80
C LYS A 27 -5.40 9.49 -13.03
N GLU A 28 -5.87 10.67 -12.64
CA GLU A 28 -5.08 11.62 -11.86
C GLU A 28 -4.68 11.04 -10.50
N LYS A 29 -5.64 10.47 -9.77
CA LYS A 29 -5.41 9.80 -8.48
C LYS A 29 -4.40 8.67 -8.60
N TYR A 30 -4.52 7.85 -9.64
CA TYR A 30 -3.55 6.79 -9.94
C TYR A 30 -2.14 7.36 -10.16
N GLN A 31 -2.00 8.42 -10.96
CA GLN A 31 -0.70 9.06 -11.20
C GLN A 31 -0.13 9.71 -9.92
N GLN A 32 -0.97 10.32 -9.08
CA GLN A 32 -0.56 10.85 -7.78
C GLN A 32 -0.03 9.72 -6.88
N THR A 33 -0.73 8.58 -6.82
CA THR A 33 -0.27 7.41 -6.07
C THR A 33 1.08 6.92 -6.55
N LEU A 34 1.29 6.79 -7.87
CA LEU A 34 2.58 6.35 -8.41
C LEU A 34 3.72 7.30 -8.01
N LYS A 35 3.51 8.62 -8.13
CA LYS A 35 4.51 9.62 -7.72
C LYS A 35 4.83 9.53 -6.23
N LYS A 36 3.82 9.35 -5.38
CA LYS A 36 4.01 9.16 -3.94
C LYS A 36 4.79 7.89 -3.64
N LEU A 37 4.43 6.76 -4.26
CA LEU A 37 5.15 5.49 -4.11
C LEU A 37 6.61 5.62 -4.54
N ASP A 38 6.89 6.26 -5.67
CA ASP A 38 8.28 6.46 -6.13
C ASP A 38 9.11 7.32 -5.15
N LEU A 39 8.50 8.32 -4.49
CA LEU A 39 9.17 9.13 -3.47
C LEU A 39 9.37 8.38 -2.15
N ILE A 40 8.39 7.58 -1.74
CA ILE A 40 8.48 6.72 -0.55
C ILE A 40 9.57 5.66 -0.75
N GLU A 41 9.64 5.01 -1.91
CA GLU A 41 10.70 4.06 -2.24
C GLU A 41 12.09 4.71 -2.08
N LYS A 42 12.30 5.90 -2.65
CA LYS A 42 13.56 6.65 -2.53
C LYS A 42 13.88 7.04 -1.09
N ALA A 43 12.88 7.43 -0.30
CA ALA A 43 13.08 7.77 1.10
C ALA A 43 13.49 6.53 1.92
N ILE A 44 12.89 5.37 1.65
CA ILE A 44 13.26 4.12 2.30
C ILE A 44 14.68 3.69 1.89
N GLU A 45 15.05 3.83 0.62
CA GLU A 45 16.41 3.57 0.14
C GLU A 45 17.44 4.48 0.85
N SER A 46 17.15 5.78 0.96
CA SER A 46 18.00 6.75 1.66
C SER A 46 18.11 6.45 3.16
N TYR A 47 17.00 6.05 3.79
CA TYR A 47 16.99 5.60 5.18
C TYR A 47 17.86 4.36 5.38
N ALA A 48 17.72 3.37 4.49
CA ALA A 48 18.47 2.13 4.55
C ALA A 48 19.97 2.35 4.36
N ALA A 49 20.37 3.26 3.46
CA ALA A 49 21.76 3.64 3.25
C ALA A 49 22.40 4.33 4.47
N SER A 50 21.62 5.06 5.26
CA SER A 50 22.12 5.80 6.43
C SER A 50 22.08 5.01 7.73
N HIS A 51 21.12 4.10 7.89
CA HIS A 51 20.90 3.34 9.12
C HIS A 51 21.30 1.87 9.01
N ASN A 52 21.69 1.41 7.82
CA ASN A 52 21.94 0.00 7.50
C ASN A 52 20.76 -0.90 7.88
N ARG A 53 19.52 -0.42 7.78
CA ARG A 53 18.30 -1.21 8.08
C ARG A 53 17.10 -0.63 7.36
N LEU A 54 16.07 -1.44 7.16
CA LEU A 54 14.76 -0.94 6.76
C LEU A 54 14.03 -0.35 7.97
N PRO A 55 13.25 0.73 7.78
CA PRO A 55 12.41 1.27 8.83
C PRO A 55 11.27 0.29 9.14
N CYS A 56 10.82 0.24 10.39
CA CYS A 56 9.65 -0.58 10.70
C CYS A 56 8.35 0.13 10.29
N PRO A 57 7.30 -0.63 9.90
CA PRO A 57 6.02 -0.03 9.60
C PRO A 57 5.45 0.77 10.77
N ALA A 58 4.75 1.85 10.44
CA ALA A 58 4.00 2.65 11.40
C ALA A 58 2.62 2.05 11.68
N ILE A 59 2.08 2.37 12.85
CA ILE A 59 0.76 1.91 13.29
C ILE A 59 -0.33 2.61 12.47
N GLY A 60 -1.13 1.84 11.74
CA GLY A 60 -2.13 2.38 10.80
C GLY A 60 -3.39 2.91 11.47
N GLU A 61 -3.67 2.50 12.70
CA GLU A 61 -4.84 2.87 13.49
C GLU A 61 -4.73 4.27 14.10
N LEU A 62 -3.51 4.80 14.24
CA LEU A 62 -3.28 6.06 14.96
C LEU A 62 -3.81 7.26 14.17
N LYS A 63 -4.38 8.23 14.88
CA LYS A 63 -4.78 9.53 14.32
C LYS A 63 -3.58 10.44 14.12
N ALA A 64 -3.66 11.37 13.17
CA ALA A 64 -2.56 12.31 12.86
C ALA A 64 -2.12 13.16 14.07
N SER A 65 -3.04 13.43 15.00
CA SER A 65 -2.81 14.15 16.26
C SER A 65 -1.99 13.37 17.29
N GLU A 66 -1.84 12.06 17.11
CA GLU A 66 -1.12 11.23 18.07
C GLU A 66 0.40 11.33 17.88
N LYS A 67 1.14 11.34 19.00
CA LYS A 67 2.60 11.52 18.98
C LYS A 67 3.34 10.43 18.19
N LYS A 68 2.79 9.21 18.15
CA LYS A 68 3.39 8.06 17.48
C LYS A 68 2.96 7.92 16.01
N PHE A 69 2.09 8.80 15.53
CA PHE A 69 1.66 8.78 14.14
C PHE A 69 2.85 8.97 13.19
N GLY A 70 2.91 8.16 12.13
CA GLY A 70 3.97 8.24 11.12
C GLY A 70 5.36 7.89 11.63
N LEU A 71 5.52 7.47 12.89
CA LEU A 71 6.78 6.95 13.42
C LEU A 71 6.82 5.44 13.25
N GLU A 72 8.01 4.92 12.97
CA GLU A 72 8.25 3.49 12.93
C GLU A 72 7.89 2.83 14.26
N SER A 73 7.21 1.68 14.18
CA SER A 73 6.84 0.91 15.35
C SER A 73 7.95 -0.10 15.65
N THR A 74 9.01 0.36 16.33
CA THR A 74 10.14 -0.49 16.76
C THR A 74 10.12 -0.76 18.26
N ASN A 75 10.63 -1.92 18.66
CA ASN A 75 11.10 -2.18 20.01
C ASN A 75 12.61 -2.45 19.96
N LEU A 76 13.33 -1.98 20.98
CA LEU A 76 14.72 -2.38 21.20
C LEU A 76 14.71 -3.59 22.13
N GLU A 77 15.07 -4.75 21.60
CA GLU A 77 15.23 -5.99 22.36
C GLU A 77 16.71 -6.37 22.30
N ASP A 78 17.38 -6.47 23.46
CA ASP A 78 18.80 -6.84 23.56
C ASP A 78 19.74 -6.00 22.67
N GLY A 79 19.46 -4.70 22.55
CA GLY A 79 20.23 -3.77 21.71
C GLY A 79 19.95 -3.87 20.20
N ASN A 80 19.09 -4.79 19.79
CA ASN A 80 18.69 -4.98 18.40
C ASN A 80 17.37 -4.28 18.09
N PHE A 81 17.31 -3.60 16.95
CA PHE A 81 16.08 -3.07 16.40
C PHE A 81 15.23 -4.24 15.89
N LYS A 82 14.02 -4.36 16.45
CA LYS A 82 12.98 -5.22 15.91
C LYS A 82 11.73 -4.42 15.71
N CYS A 83 10.99 -4.73 14.65
CA CYS A 83 9.66 -4.21 14.53
C CYS A 83 8.79 -4.76 15.66
N ARG A 84 8.03 -3.87 16.29
CA ARG A 84 6.95 -4.26 17.18
C ARG A 84 5.93 -4.97 16.31
N ASP A 85 5.73 -6.28 16.54
CA ASP A 85 4.72 -7.06 15.84
C ASP A 85 3.36 -6.35 15.95
N LEU A 86 2.90 -5.80 14.83
CA LEU A 86 1.56 -5.20 14.72
C LEU A 86 0.52 -6.30 14.51
N ILE A 87 0.94 -7.46 13.98
CA ILE A 87 0.18 -8.71 13.83
C ILE A 87 1.15 -9.88 14.13
N LEU A 88 0.72 -10.87 14.90
CA LEU A 88 1.50 -11.93 15.57
C LEU A 88 2.24 -12.95 14.65
N PHE A 89 3.13 -12.53 13.75
CA PHE A 89 3.97 -13.44 12.97
C PHE A 89 5.39 -12.90 12.79
N LYS A 90 6.31 -13.49 13.56
CA LYS A 90 7.70 -13.03 13.84
C LYS A 90 8.61 -12.73 12.63
N GLN A 91 8.21 -13.03 11.38
CA GLN A 91 9.08 -12.86 10.21
C GLN A 91 8.72 -11.68 9.30
N ILE A 92 7.45 -11.28 9.19
CA ILE A 92 7.06 -10.12 8.37
C ILE A 92 6.25 -9.16 9.22
N SER A 93 6.70 -7.92 9.28
CA SER A 93 5.99 -6.82 9.93
C SER A 93 5.16 -6.06 8.91
N HIS A 94 3.90 -5.78 9.27
CA HIS A 94 2.94 -5.09 8.43
C HIS A 94 2.40 -3.85 9.13
N GLY A 95 2.18 -2.78 8.39
CA GLY A 95 1.58 -1.55 8.89
C GLY A 95 1.44 -0.53 7.78
N THR A 96 1.64 0.73 8.12
CA THR A 96 1.62 1.85 7.18
C THR A 96 3.01 2.44 6.99
N VAL A 97 3.18 3.27 5.96
CA VAL A 97 4.46 3.94 5.69
C VAL A 97 4.83 4.86 6.86
N PRO A 98 6.03 4.72 7.47
CA PRO A 98 6.48 5.54 8.59
C PRO A 98 7.00 6.90 8.12
N VAL A 99 6.09 7.74 7.62
CA VAL A 99 6.39 9.03 6.98
C VAL A 99 7.26 9.97 7.81
N ARG A 100 7.01 10.10 9.12
CA ARG A 100 7.80 10.99 9.99
C ARG A 100 9.19 10.42 10.28
N THR A 101 9.34 9.09 10.40
CA THR A 101 10.66 8.45 10.46
C THR A 101 11.45 8.64 9.16
N LEU A 102 10.75 8.62 8.03
CA LEU A 102 11.33 8.87 6.70
C LEU A 102 11.51 10.36 6.38
N GLN A 103 11.16 11.26 7.30
CA GLN A 103 11.21 12.72 7.11
C GLN A 103 10.39 13.21 5.90
N LEU A 104 9.29 12.51 5.62
CA LEU A 104 8.30 12.89 4.62
C LEU A 104 7.12 13.61 5.28
N ASP A 105 6.42 14.43 4.50
CA ASP A 105 5.14 15.01 4.90
C ASP A 105 4.11 13.90 5.19
N ASP A 106 3.22 14.13 6.16
CA ASP A 106 2.16 13.20 6.53
C ASP A 106 1.25 12.84 5.32
N ASP A 107 1.12 13.73 4.32
CA ASP A 107 0.37 13.47 3.08
C ASP A 107 0.92 12.28 2.27
N PHE A 108 2.22 11.97 2.38
CA PHE A 108 2.82 10.82 1.70
C PHE A 108 2.34 9.48 2.25
N MET A 109 1.70 9.46 3.43
CA MET A 109 1.13 8.24 3.96
C MET A 109 -0.14 7.83 3.18
N PHE A 110 -0.76 8.75 2.43
CA PHE A 110 -2.03 8.52 1.74
C PHE A 110 -1.87 8.40 0.23
N ASP A 111 -2.57 7.44 -0.37
CA ASP A 111 -2.72 7.33 -1.82
C ASP A 111 -3.68 8.40 -2.39
N GLY A 112 -3.84 8.45 -3.71
CA GLY A 112 -4.77 9.39 -4.38
C GLY A 112 -6.25 9.21 -4.02
N TRP A 113 -6.62 8.12 -3.34
CA TRP A 113 -7.98 7.88 -2.82
C TRP A 113 -8.10 8.14 -1.31
N SER A 114 -7.08 8.76 -0.72
CA SER A 114 -7.03 9.08 0.72
C SER A 114 -7.06 7.82 1.59
N ARG A 115 -6.47 6.73 1.12
CA ARG A 115 -6.23 5.50 1.89
C ARG A 115 -4.78 5.43 2.29
N ARG A 116 -4.48 4.90 3.48
CA ARG A 116 -3.09 4.75 3.91
C ARG A 116 -2.39 3.71 3.04
N ILE A 117 -1.17 4.01 2.62
CA ILE A 117 -0.30 3.09 1.89
C ILE A 117 0.20 2.06 2.90
N GLY A 118 -0.11 0.79 2.62
CA GLY A 118 0.39 -0.34 3.37
C GLY A 118 1.89 -0.52 3.12
N TYR A 119 2.62 -0.82 4.18
CA TYR A 119 4.05 -1.10 4.14
C TYR A 119 4.34 -2.37 4.91
N SER A 120 5.00 -3.31 4.25
CA SER A 120 5.34 -4.61 4.80
C SER A 120 6.82 -4.87 4.60
N ILE A 121 7.50 -5.39 5.62
CA ILE A 121 8.92 -5.73 5.55
C ILE A 121 9.18 -7.08 6.17
N ASP A 122 10.21 -7.75 5.69
CA ASP A 122 10.82 -8.84 6.44
C ASP A 122 11.53 -8.26 7.68
N SER A 123 11.02 -8.64 8.84
CA SER A 123 11.41 -8.13 10.15
C SER A 123 12.90 -8.30 10.41
N ASN A 124 13.57 -9.27 9.76
CA ASN A 124 15.02 -9.43 9.90
C ASN A 124 15.77 -8.21 9.37
N PHE A 125 15.30 -7.57 8.30
CA PHE A 125 15.95 -6.38 7.73
C PHE A 125 15.72 -5.10 8.53
N SER A 126 14.93 -5.16 9.61
CA SER A 126 14.89 -4.09 10.62
C SER A 126 16.11 -4.12 11.55
N ASN A 127 16.87 -5.21 11.56
CA ASN A 127 18.11 -5.34 12.31
C ASN A 127 19.33 -4.98 11.42
N PRO A 128 20.20 -4.04 11.83
CA PRO A 128 21.39 -3.67 11.07
C PRO A 128 22.37 -4.81 10.76
N GLU A 129 22.58 -5.73 11.71
CA GLU A 129 23.49 -6.86 11.52
C GLU A 129 22.98 -7.79 10.41
N TYR A 130 21.68 -8.06 10.40
CA TYR A 130 21.07 -8.91 9.39
C TYR A 130 20.98 -8.21 8.03
N TYR A 131 20.70 -6.90 8.01
CA TYR A 131 20.67 -6.12 6.77
C TYR A 131 22.01 -6.16 6.02
N LEU A 132 23.14 -6.19 6.74
CA LEU A 132 24.47 -6.28 6.13
C LEU A 132 24.85 -7.70 5.67
N SER A 133 24.09 -8.73 6.08
CA SER A 133 24.33 -10.13 5.70
C SER A 133 23.93 -10.44 4.25
N SER A 134 24.29 -11.62 3.73
CA SER A 134 23.92 -12.06 2.37
C SER A 134 22.50 -12.62 2.25
N HIS A 135 21.66 -12.49 3.29
CA HIS A 135 20.31 -13.04 3.28
C HIS A 135 19.39 -12.29 2.31
N ASN A 136 18.56 -13.07 1.62
CA ASN A 136 17.47 -12.56 0.78
C ASN A 136 16.21 -12.36 1.62
N GLY A 137 15.29 -11.52 1.12
CA GLY A 137 13.96 -11.38 1.72
C GLY A 137 13.15 -12.68 1.66
N SER A 138 12.12 -12.79 2.50
CA SER A 138 11.19 -13.92 2.53
C SER A 138 9.83 -13.63 1.89
N ILE A 139 9.60 -12.39 1.41
CA ILE A 139 8.31 -12.01 0.82
C ILE A 139 8.20 -12.53 -0.62
N LYS A 140 7.10 -13.26 -0.88
CA LYS A 140 6.70 -13.81 -2.17
C LYS A 140 5.76 -12.86 -2.90
N ILE A 141 6.09 -12.59 -4.16
CA ILE A 141 5.26 -11.80 -5.08
C ILE A 141 4.77 -12.70 -6.20
N VAL A 142 3.46 -12.70 -6.42
CA VAL A 142 2.78 -13.51 -7.43
C VAL A 142 2.09 -12.58 -8.42
N GLY A 143 2.29 -12.81 -9.71
CA GLY A 143 1.64 -12.12 -10.80
C GLY A 143 0.24 -12.67 -11.10
N GLY A 144 -0.38 -12.15 -12.17
CA GLY A 144 -1.58 -12.79 -12.72
C GLY A 144 -1.30 -14.25 -13.14
N ASN A 145 -2.33 -15.10 -13.09
CA ASN A 145 -2.26 -16.53 -13.43
C ASN A 145 -1.29 -17.34 -12.54
N ASN A 146 -1.15 -16.97 -11.26
CA ASN A 146 -0.29 -17.65 -10.27
C ASN A 146 1.21 -17.72 -10.62
N GLN A 147 1.71 -16.88 -11.53
CA GLN A 147 3.12 -16.84 -11.86
C GLN A 147 3.94 -16.21 -10.72
N VAL A 148 4.92 -16.92 -10.17
CA VAL A 148 5.80 -16.36 -9.15
C VAL A 148 6.76 -15.36 -9.79
N LYS A 149 6.71 -14.10 -9.36
CA LYS A 149 7.62 -13.03 -9.81
C LYS A 149 8.92 -13.01 -9.02
N THR A 150 8.83 -13.20 -7.70
CA THR A 150 9.97 -13.35 -6.80
C THR A 150 9.54 -13.99 -5.49
N ASN A 151 10.49 -14.64 -4.79
CA ASN A 151 10.34 -15.11 -3.40
C ASN A 151 11.31 -14.38 -2.45
N HIS A 152 11.96 -13.32 -2.93
CA HIS A 152 13.10 -12.69 -2.28
C HIS A 152 12.90 -11.20 -2.00
N ALA A 153 11.64 -10.73 -1.95
CA ALA A 153 11.36 -9.34 -1.65
C ALA A 153 11.62 -9.05 -0.15
N MET A 154 12.31 -7.95 0.12
CA MET A 154 12.60 -7.47 1.47
C MET A 154 11.48 -6.58 1.99
N MET A 155 10.86 -5.82 1.09
CA MET A 155 9.75 -4.93 1.41
C MET A 155 8.72 -4.90 0.30
N VAL A 156 7.49 -4.56 0.69
CA VAL A 156 6.35 -4.36 -0.19
C VAL A 156 5.59 -3.11 0.23
N LEU A 157 5.22 -2.28 -0.75
CA LEU A 157 4.28 -1.18 -0.62
C LEU A 157 2.98 -1.55 -1.33
N VAL A 158 1.85 -1.28 -0.70
CA VAL A 158 0.51 -1.56 -1.24
C VAL A 158 -0.34 -0.30 -1.16
N SER A 159 -0.77 0.20 -2.31
CA SER A 159 -1.92 1.12 -2.38
C SER A 159 -3.16 0.28 -2.67
N HIS A 160 -4.15 0.36 -1.79
CA HIS A 160 -5.39 -0.43 -1.88
C HIS A 160 -6.41 0.10 -2.89
N GLY A 161 -6.08 1.23 -3.54
CA GLY A 161 -6.87 1.76 -4.64
C GLY A 161 -8.19 2.38 -4.19
N LYS A 162 -9.12 2.47 -5.14
CA LYS A 162 -10.41 3.15 -4.97
C LYS A 162 -11.30 2.47 -3.94
N ASN A 163 -11.33 1.15 -3.90
CA ASN A 163 -12.20 0.45 -2.94
C ASN A 163 -11.63 0.45 -1.52
N GLY A 164 -10.32 0.65 -1.36
CA GLY A 164 -9.63 0.68 -0.07
C GLY A 164 -9.73 -0.63 0.73
N TYR A 165 -10.00 -1.78 0.10
CA TYR A 165 -10.12 -3.06 0.81
C TYR A 165 -8.83 -3.41 1.55
N CYS A 166 -8.93 -3.52 2.86
CA CYS A 166 -7.88 -3.70 3.86
C CYS A 166 -6.92 -2.52 4.02
N ALA A 167 -7.29 -1.36 3.50
CA ALA A 167 -6.61 -0.12 3.82
C ALA A 167 -7.09 0.43 5.15
N TRP A 168 -6.20 1.13 5.86
CA TRP A 168 -6.61 2.03 6.92
C TRP A 168 -7.21 3.32 6.35
N PRO A 169 -8.30 3.84 6.93
CA PRO A 169 -8.88 5.10 6.51
C PRO A 169 -7.97 6.28 6.89
N HIS A 170 -8.26 7.44 6.31
CA HIS A 170 -7.50 8.67 6.55
C HIS A 170 -7.41 9.02 8.05
N TYR A 171 -8.55 9.03 8.74
CA TYR A 171 -8.67 9.53 10.11
C TYR A 171 -8.21 8.58 11.23
N GLY A 172 -7.65 7.40 10.90
CA GLY A 172 -7.13 6.44 11.89
C GLY A 172 -8.26 5.68 12.58
N GLU A 173 -8.56 4.49 12.05
CA GLU A 173 -9.57 3.52 12.55
C GLU A 173 -9.18 2.12 12.05
N THR A 174 -10.04 1.12 12.28
CA THR A 174 -9.84 -0.24 11.75
C THR A 174 -9.84 -0.27 10.23
N GLN A 175 -9.16 -1.28 9.65
CA GLN A 175 -9.12 -1.51 8.21
C GLN A 175 -10.53 -1.76 7.60
N ILE A 176 -10.68 -1.47 6.31
CA ILE A 176 -11.95 -1.62 5.58
C ILE A 176 -12.09 -3.05 5.02
N TYR A 177 -13.03 -3.86 5.51
CA TYR A 177 -13.18 -5.27 5.06
C TYR A 177 -14.40 -5.58 4.17
N ASN A 178 -15.28 -4.62 3.91
CA ASN A 178 -16.55 -4.89 3.19
C ASN A 178 -16.59 -4.32 1.75
N SER A 179 -15.42 -4.00 1.17
CA SER A 179 -15.33 -3.28 -0.10
C SER A 179 -14.81 -4.10 -1.29
N SER A 180 -14.61 -5.41 -1.14
CA SER A 180 -14.15 -6.31 -2.21
C SER A 180 -14.64 -7.73 -2.02
N THR A 181 -14.99 -8.39 -3.12
CA THR A 181 -15.22 -9.84 -3.22
C THR A 181 -14.11 -10.56 -3.99
N ASN A 182 -13.17 -9.80 -4.57
CA ASN A 182 -12.05 -10.33 -5.35
C ASN A 182 -11.08 -11.16 -4.48
N ASP A 183 -10.77 -12.38 -4.89
CA ASP A 183 -9.96 -13.30 -4.08
C ASP A 183 -8.49 -12.87 -4.00
N ASP A 184 -7.93 -12.30 -5.08
CA ASP A 184 -6.56 -11.81 -5.08
C ASP A 184 -6.37 -10.62 -4.12
N LYS A 185 -7.42 -9.78 -3.96
CA LYS A 185 -7.43 -8.73 -2.94
C LYS A 185 -7.51 -9.31 -1.53
N ARG A 186 -8.23 -10.42 -1.33
CA ARG A 186 -8.23 -11.15 -0.05
C ARG A 186 -6.86 -11.71 0.28
N VAL A 187 -6.09 -12.17 -0.71
CA VAL A 187 -4.71 -12.61 -0.49
C VAL A 187 -3.86 -11.45 0.01
N ASN A 188 -3.88 -10.29 -0.69
CA ASN A 188 -3.18 -9.08 -0.25
C ASN A 188 -3.58 -8.64 1.16
N CYS A 189 -4.86 -8.79 1.50
CA CYS A 189 -5.38 -8.51 2.82
C CYS A 189 -4.97 -9.53 3.89
N SER A 190 -4.95 -10.82 3.55
CA SER A 190 -4.70 -11.91 4.50
C SER A 190 -3.32 -11.79 5.13
N ASN A 191 -2.35 -11.18 4.44
CA ASN A 191 -1.03 -10.90 5.02
C ASN A 191 -1.13 -10.00 6.27
N TYR A 192 -2.12 -9.09 6.32
CA TYR A 192 -2.39 -8.26 7.51
C TYR A 192 -3.12 -9.03 8.64
N GLN A 193 -3.57 -10.27 8.44
CA GLN A 193 -4.36 -11.02 9.44
C GLN A 193 -3.66 -12.31 9.87
N THR A 194 -3.07 -13.03 8.93
CA THR A 194 -2.49 -14.37 9.12
C THR A 194 -0.98 -14.39 8.92
N GLY A 195 -0.36 -13.26 8.60
CA GLY A 195 1.09 -13.17 8.37
C GLY A 195 1.57 -14.03 7.22
N ASN A 196 0.72 -14.34 6.25
CA ASN A 196 1.19 -14.91 4.99
C ASN A 196 2.20 -13.93 4.35
N HIS A 197 3.18 -14.45 3.63
CA HIS A 197 4.22 -13.63 3.01
C HIS A 197 3.96 -13.46 1.51
N ILE A 198 2.69 -13.43 1.07
CA ILE A 198 2.31 -13.55 -0.34
C ILE A 198 1.53 -12.33 -0.81
N PHE A 199 2.08 -11.55 -1.74
CA PHE A 199 1.39 -10.42 -2.36
C PHE A 199 1.12 -10.67 -3.84
N ILE A 200 -0.08 -10.31 -4.29
CA ILE A 200 -0.50 -10.37 -5.69
C ILE A 200 -0.22 -9.03 -6.37
N GLN A 201 0.54 -9.05 -7.46
CA GLN A 201 0.85 -7.90 -8.31
C GLN A 201 0.42 -8.14 -9.75
N LYS A 202 -0.74 -7.60 -10.13
CA LYS A 202 -1.28 -7.70 -11.50
C LYS A 202 -1.94 -6.39 -11.95
N PRO A 203 -2.17 -6.21 -13.27
CA PRO A 203 -2.95 -5.09 -13.79
C PRO A 203 -4.40 -5.12 -13.29
N PHE A 204 -5.11 -4.00 -13.52
CA PHE A 204 -6.54 -3.92 -13.26
C PHE A 204 -7.28 -5.07 -13.96
N SER A 205 -8.12 -5.78 -13.21
CA SER A 205 -8.91 -6.90 -13.72
C SER A 205 -10.20 -7.07 -12.92
N LYS A 206 -11.25 -7.60 -13.54
CA LYS A 206 -12.46 -8.05 -12.84
C LYS A 206 -12.48 -9.57 -12.86
N GLN A 207 -12.61 -10.21 -11.69
CA GLN A 207 -12.70 -11.67 -11.59
C GLN A 207 -14.08 -12.17 -12.01
N ASN A 208 -15.14 -11.48 -11.58
CA ASN A 208 -16.51 -11.75 -11.99
C ASN A 208 -17.10 -10.51 -12.67
N PRO A 209 -17.30 -10.51 -14.01
CA PRO A 209 -17.81 -9.36 -14.73
C PRO A 209 -19.15 -8.81 -14.21
N SER A 210 -19.98 -9.67 -13.60
CA SER A 210 -21.30 -9.32 -13.07
C SER A 210 -21.27 -8.77 -11.63
N ASP A 211 -20.13 -8.86 -10.95
CA ASP A 211 -19.95 -8.38 -9.58
C ASP A 211 -19.09 -7.12 -9.57
N GLU A 212 -19.71 -5.99 -9.22
CA GLU A 212 -19.06 -4.68 -9.13
C GLU A 212 -18.01 -4.58 -8.03
N LEU A 213 -17.92 -5.53 -7.09
CA LEU A 213 -16.90 -5.57 -6.04
C LEU A 213 -15.74 -6.54 -6.35
N SER A 214 -15.80 -7.22 -7.50
CA SER A 214 -14.82 -8.26 -7.86
C SER A 214 -13.60 -7.74 -8.63
N TYR A 215 -13.37 -6.42 -8.66
CA TYR A 215 -12.21 -5.84 -9.33
C TYR A 215 -10.97 -5.82 -8.46
N PHE A 216 -9.82 -5.93 -9.12
CA PHE A 216 -8.51 -5.74 -8.56
C PHE A 216 -7.96 -4.38 -8.99
N ASP A 217 -7.71 -3.50 -8.02
CA ASP A 217 -7.16 -2.14 -8.22
C ASP A 217 -5.99 -1.84 -7.28
N ASP A 218 -5.44 -2.86 -6.61
CA ASP A 218 -4.27 -2.68 -5.77
C ASP A 218 -3.03 -2.39 -6.61
N ILE A 219 -2.22 -1.44 -6.15
CA ILE A 219 -0.91 -1.14 -6.69
C ILE A 219 0.12 -1.68 -5.73
N VAL A 220 0.80 -2.77 -6.13
CA VAL A 220 1.84 -3.42 -5.33
C VAL A 220 3.20 -3.09 -5.92
N ARG A 221 4.08 -2.55 -5.09
CA ARG A 221 5.51 -2.31 -5.38
C ARG A 221 6.34 -3.09 -4.40
N TYR A 222 7.51 -3.57 -4.82
CA TYR A 222 8.40 -4.33 -3.94
C TYR A 222 9.86 -4.05 -4.29
N LYS A 223 10.74 -4.28 -3.32
CA LYS A 223 12.18 -4.17 -3.50
C LYS A 223 12.89 -5.43 -2.98
N MET A 224 13.89 -5.86 -3.73
CA MET A 224 14.80 -6.93 -3.39
C MET A 224 16.16 -6.35 -3.00
N ARG A 225 17.00 -7.16 -2.35
CA ARG A 225 18.32 -6.74 -1.84
C ARG A 225 19.19 -5.99 -2.84
N TRP A 226 19.34 -6.53 -4.05
CA TRP A 226 20.20 -5.95 -5.08
C TRP A 226 19.77 -4.55 -5.54
N GLN A 227 18.55 -4.11 -5.19
CA GLN A 227 18.04 -2.77 -5.53
C GLN A 227 18.37 -1.71 -4.47
N PHE A 228 18.96 -2.11 -3.33
CA PHE A 228 19.40 -1.21 -2.24
C PHE A 228 20.91 -0.96 -2.24
N ASN A 229 21.65 -1.56 -3.18
CA ASN A 229 23.11 -1.43 -3.32
C ASN A 229 23.49 -0.44 -4.42
#